data_AF-A0A388Q1P0-F1
#
_entry.id   AF-A0A388Q1P0-F1
#
_cell.length_a   1.000
_cell.length_b   1.000
_cell.length_c   1.000
_cell.angle_alpha   90.00
_cell.angle_beta   90.00
_cell.angle_gamma   90.00
#
_symmetry.space_group_name_H-M   'P 1'
#
loop_
_entity.id
_entity.type
_entity.pdbx_description
1 polymer ?
#
loop_
_entity_poly.entity_id
_entity_poly.type
_entity_poly.pdbx_seq_one_letter_code
_entity_poly.pdbx_strand_id
1 'polypeptide(L)'
;MGSSSTTIFNGVIYKTLDRGQNWTIFDTGLPEYLARIEFINDSIALISGTNGMLLKWNKNSFATEVLYIKEQRNMITIYPNPANEEITIESTKEFSTVEIYSVLSKLVYKSKVNHSTQLKINTKELSAGIYSVKIDGKYFKKFVIE
;
A
#
# COMPACT_ATOMS: atom_id res chain seq x y z
N MET A 1 13.86 -6.23 33.79
CA MET A 1 13.21 -7.18 32.86
C MET A 1 11.77 -6.74 32.70
N GLY A 2 11.50 -5.89 31.70
CA GLY A 2 10.13 -5.43 31.41
C GLY A 2 9.54 -6.33 30.33
N SER A 3 8.63 -7.23 30.70
CA SER A 3 7.84 -7.97 29.72
C SER A 3 6.79 -7.03 29.16
N SER A 4 7.06 -6.43 28.01
CA SER A 4 6.05 -5.75 27.21
C SER A 4 5.03 -6.79 26.76
N SER A 5 3.85 -6.78 27.39
CA SER A 5 2.67 -7.50 26.93
C SER A 5 2.19 -6.87 25.62
N THR A 6 2.77 -7.29 24.49
CA THR A 6 2.21 -6.98 23.18
C THR A 6 0.82 -7.62 23.13
N THR A 7 -0.22 -6.79 23.13
CA THR A 7 -1.59 -7.26 22.89
C THR A 7 -1.64 -7.69 21.44
N ILE A 8 -1.56 -8.99 21.21
CA ILE A 8 -1.68 -9.59 19.89
C ILE A 8 -3.18 -9.55 19.55
N PHE A 9 -3.56 -8.84 18.49
CA PHE A 9 -4.94 -8.89 17.98
C PHE A 9 -5.10 -10.24 17.27
N ASN A 10 -5.74 -11.23 17.90
CA ASN A 10 -5.58 -12.64 17.53
C ASN A 10 -6.37 -13.14 16.32
N GLY A 11 -6.89 -12.26 15.45
CA GLY A 11 -7.54 -12.69 14.20
C GLY A 11 -8.45 -13.92 14.32
N VAL A 12 -9.25 -14.04 15.37
CA VAL A 12 -9.96 -15.28 15.72
C VAL A 12 -11.32 -15.35 15.03
N ILE A 13 -11.65 -16.51 14.49
CA ILE A 13 -12.96 -16.80 13.91
C ILE A 13 -13.71 -17.77 14.81
N TYR A 14 -14.92 -17.39 15.23
CA TYR A 14 -15.81 -18.24 16.00
C TYR A 14 -16.87 -18.83 15.08
N LYS A 15 -17.06 -20.15 15.14
CA LYS A 15 -18.07 -20.88 14.35
C LYS A 15 -18.96 -21.71 15.27
N THR A 16 -20.25 -21.69 15.02
CA THR A 16 -21.22 -22.58 15.67
C THR A 16 -21.99 -23.37 14.61
N LEU A 17 -22.41 -24.58 14.96
CA LEU A 17 -23.31 -25.42 14.15
C LEU A 17 -24.66 -25.64 14.85
N ASP A 18 -24.83 -25.14 16.07
CA ASP A 18 -25.95 -25.43 16.96
C ASP A 18 -26.62 -24.15 17.46
N ARG A 19 -26.71 -23.14 16.59
CA ARG A 19 -27.34 -21.84 16.87
C ARG A 19 -26.70 -21.08 18.04
N GLY A 20 -25.40 -21.26 18.23
CA GLY A 20 -24.61 -20.51 19.21
C GLY A 20 -24.57 -21.13 20.61
N GLN A 21 -25.03 -22.37 20.76
CA GLN A 21 -24.91 -23.09 22.04
C GLN A 21 -23.45 -23.50 22.30
N ASN A 22 -22.75 -23.95 21.26
CA ASN A 22 -21.32 -24.23 21.29
C ASN A 22 -20.58 -23.50 20.16
N TRP A 23 -19.35 -23.07 20.46
CA TRP A 23 -18.49 -22.35 19.53
C TRP A 23 -17.16 -23.09 19.35
N THR A 24 -16.82 -23.39 18.11
CA THR A 24 -15.47 -23.78 17.70
C THR A 24 -14.66 -22.53 17.42
N ILE A 25 -13.48 -22.44 18.03
CA ILE A 25 -12.56 -21.31 17.88
C ILE A 25 -11.50 -21.69 16.84
N PHE A 26 -11.35 -20.85 15.83
CA PHE A 26 -10.32 -20.96 14.82
C PHE A 26 -9.36 -19.78 14.94
N ASP A 27 -8.15 -20.05 15.43
CA ASP A 27 -7.07 -19.07 15.44
C ASP A 27 -6.43 -19.03 14.04
N THR A 28 -6.42 -17.85 13.42
CA THR A 28 -5.77 -17.66 12.12
C THR A 28 -4.25 -17.51 12.21
N GLY A 29 -3.71 -17.27 13.41
CA GLY A 29 -2.32 -16.87 13.63
C GLY A 29 -1.99 -15.47 13.13
N LEU A 30 -2.99 -14.69 12.72
CA LEU A 30 -2.81 -13.35 12.16
C LEU A 30 -2.88 -12.29 13.27
N PRO A 31 -1.93 -11.34 13.33
CA PRO A 31 -1.89 -10.28 14.35
C PRO A 31 -2.81 -9.10 14.00
N GLU A 32 -3.95 -9.37 13.39
CA GLU A 32 -4.83 -8.37 12.79
C GLU A 32 -6.26 -8.53 13.33
N TYR A 33 -7.00 -7.42 13.45
CA TYR A 33 -8.40 -7.44 13.86
C TYR A 33 -9.29 -7.79 12.67
N LEU A 34 -10.14 -8.80 12.81
CA LEU A 34 -11.17 -9.16 11.83
C LEU A 34 -12.44 -8.37 12.13
N ALA A 35 -12.89 -7.55 11.17
CA ALA A 35 -13.96 -6.59 11.38
C ALA A 35 -15.31 -7.04 10.79
N ARG A 36 -15.30 -7.76 9.67
CA ARG A 36 -16.52 -8.17 8.97
C ARG A 36 -16.31 -9.49 8.25
N ILE A 37 -17.37 -10.29 8.22
CA ILE A 37 -17.49 -11.49 7.38
C ILE A 37 -18.71 -11.34 6.48
N GLU A 38 -18.56 -11.66 5.19
CA GLU A 38 -19.64 -11.67 4.20
C GLU A 38 -19.64 -13.02 3.49
N PHE A 39 -20.77 -13.72 3.50
CA PHE A 39 -20.90 -14.99 2.77
C PHE A 39 -21.24 -14.72 1.31
N ILE A 40 -20.42 -15.24 0.40
CA ILE A 40 -20.71 -15.24 -1.04
C ILE A 40 -21.72 -16.36 -1.35
N ASN A 41 -21.58 -17.50 -0.67
CA ASN A 41 -22.48 -18.64 -0.72
C ASN A 41 -22.24 -19.56 0.50
N ASP A 42 -22.93 -20.70 0.54
CA ASP A 42 -22.87 -21.68 1.64
C ASP A 42 -21.48 -22.27 1.93
N SER A 43 -20.54 -22.10 0.99
CA SER A 43 -19.19 -22.68 1.09
C SER A 43 -18.06 -21.64 1.07
N ILE A 44 -18.34 -20.37 0.76
CA ILE A 44 -17.32 -19.32 0.60
C ILE A 44 -17.76 -18.05 1.33
N ALA A 45 -16.84 -17.48 2.13
CA ALA A 45 -17.00 -16.16 2.72
C ALA A 45 -15.74 -15.32 2.55
N LEU A 46 -15.90 -13.99 2.56
CA LEU A 46 -14.81 -13.02 2.63
C LEU A 46 -14.79 -12.41 4.01
N ILE A 47 -13.60 -12.28 4.58
CA ILE A 47 -13.38 -11.69 5.89
C ILE A 47 -12.43 -10.51 5.72
N SER A 48 -12.88 -9.31 6.06
CA SER A 48 -12.04 -8.11 6.03
C SER A 48 -11.54 -7.76 7.42
N GLY A 49 -10.32 -7.22 7.50
CA GLY A 49 -9.72 -6.79 8.75
C GLY A 49 -8.96 -5.47 8.66
N THR A 50 -8.18 -5.19 9.69
CA THR A 50 -7.26 -4.05 9.72
C THR A 50 -6.19 -4.14 8.63
N ASN A 51 -5.54 -3.01 8.34
CA ASN A 51 -4.42 -2.91 7.39
C ASN A 51 -4.74 -3.41 5.97
N GLY A 52 -6.00 -3.31 5.53
CA GLY A 52 -6.43 -3.73 4.20
C GLY A 52 -6.47 -5.25 4.02
N MET A 53 -6.49 -6.01 5.12
CA MET A 53 -6.52 -7.47 5.07
C MET A 53 -7.86 -7.98 4.52
N LEU A 54 -7.77 -8.93 3.59
CA LEU A 54 -8.90 -9.69 3.06
C LEU A 54 -8.55 -11.18 3.06
N LEU A 55 -9.36 -11.99 3.74
CA LEU A 55 -9.24 -13.44 3.79
C LEU A 55 -10.42 -14.07 3.07
N LYS A 56 -10.18 -15.23 2.46
CA LYS A 56 -11.23 -16.05 1.87
C LYS A 56 -11.41 -17.32 2.69
N TRP A 57 -12.56 -17.46 3.32
CA TRP A 57 -12.93 -18.70 4.01
C TRP A 57 -13.57 -19.70 3.04
N ASN A 58 -13.24 -20.98 3.21
CA ASN A 58 -13.87 -22.09 2.50
C ASN A 58 -14.31 -23.19 3.50
N LYS A 59 -15.53 -23.71 3.32
CA LYS A 59 -16.13 -24.73 4.20
C LYS A 59 -15.38 -26.07 4.19
N ASN A 60 -14.74 -26.43 3.08
CA ASN A 60 -14.10 -27.73 2.84
C ASN A 60 -12.58 -27.73 3.04
N SER A 61 -11.96 -26.56 3.11
CA SER A 61 -10.57 -26.39 3.50
C SER A 61 -10.43 -24.99 4.08
N PHE A 62 -9.72 -24.85 5.21
CA PHE A 62 -9.37 -23.52 5.69
C PHE A 62 -8.32 -22.96 4.72
N ALA A 63 -8.77 -22.26 3.68
CA ALA A 63 -7.89 -21.65 2.70
C ALA A 63 -7.27 -20.39 3.32
N THR A 64 -6.11 -20.53 3.96
CA THR A 64 -5.22 -19.40 4.27
C THR A 64 -4.52 -18.90 3.00
N GLU A 65 -5.28 -18.57 1.96
CA GLU A 65 -4.75 -17.61 0.98
C GLU A 65 -4.86 -16.24 1.63
N VAL A 66 -3.86 -15.93 2.46
CA VAL A 66 -3.69 -14.60 3.02
C VAL A 66 -3.19 -13.71 1.89
N LEU A 67 -4.09 -12.97 1.25
CA LEU A 67 -3.71 -11.80 0.46
C LEU A 67 -3.34 -10.68 1.41
N TYR A 68 -2.18 -10.83 2.06
CA TYR A 68 -1.60 -9.74 2.82
C TYR A 68 -0.98 -8.78 1.82
N ILE A 69 -1.77 -7.82 1.34
CA ILE A 69 -1.22 -6.65 0.66
C ILE A 69 -0.60 -5.78 1.75
N LYS A 70 0.55 -6.23 2.27
CA LYS A 70 1.49 -5.33 2.94
C LYS A 70 1.95 -4.38 1.85
N GLU A 71 1.18 -3.32 1.59
CA GLU A 71 1.76 -2.18 0.93
C GLU A 71 2.87 -1.72 1.86
N GLN A 72 4.10 -2.18 1.58
CA GLN A 72 5.27 -1.44 1.96
C GLN A 72 5.11 -0.11 1.22
N ARG A 73 4.45 0.85 1.86
CA ARG A 73 4.20 2.16 1.29
C ARG A 73 5.56 2.73 0.93
N ASN A 74 5.88 2.70 -0.36
CA ASN A 74 7.00 3.46 -0.88
C ASN A 74 6.56 4.92 -0.78
N MET A 75 6.97 5.59 0.29
CA MET A 75 6.60 6.97 0.49
C MET A 75 7.53 7.81 -0.38
N ILE A 76 6.95 8.41 -1.42
CA ILE A 76 7.65 9.33 -2.31
C ILE A 76 7.20 10.75 -1.95
N THR A 77 8.15 11.63 -1.67
CA THR A 77 7.95 13.06 -1.42
C THR A 77 8.59 13.86 -2.57
N ILE A 78 7.93 14.95 -2.97
CA ILE A 78 8.43 15.87 -3.99
C ILE A 78 8.32 17.26 -3.40
N TYR A 79 9.44 17.97 -3.31
CA TYR A 79 9.52 19.30 -2.74
C TYR A 79 10.61 20.15 -3.39
N PRO A 80 10.48 21.48 -3.43
CA PRO A 80 9.28 22.24 -3.06
C PRO A 80 8.13 21.95 -4.03
N ASN A 81 6.90 22.07 -3.54
CA ASN A 81 5.68 22.03 -4.36
C ASN A 81 4.73 23.10 -3.79
N PRO A 82 4.46 24.22 -4.48
CA PRO A 82 4.90 24.52 -5.85
C PRO A 82 6.41 24.69 -6.02
N ALA A 83 6.92 24.38 -7.22
CA ALA A 83 8.33 24.45 -7.59
C ALA A 83 8.60 25.65 -8.51
N ASN A 84 9.76 26.28 -8.34
CA ASN A 84 10.21 27.38 -9.22
C ASN A 84 11.40 26.90 -10.09
N GLU A 85 12.57 26.71 -9.48
CA GLU A 85 13.79 26.39 -10.23
C GLU A 85 14.19 24.91 -10.20
N GLU A 86 13.81 24.21 -9.14
CA GLU A 86 14.17 22.82 -8.92
C GLU A 86 13.14 22.08 -8.06
N ILE A 87 13.14 20.76 -8.20
CA ILE A 87 12.50 19.83 -7.28
C ILE A 87 13.50 18.80 -6.78
N THR A 88 13.21 18.28 -5.60
CA THR A 88 13.82 17.10 -5.02
C THR A 88 12.76 16.03 -4.90
N ILE A 89 13.05 14.87 -5.48
CA ILE A 89 12.30 13.64 -5.29
C ILE A 89 13.04 12.84 -4.22
N GLU A 90 12.33 12.46 -3.18
CA GLU A 90 12.83 11.60 -2.10
C GLU A 90 11.91 10.39 -1.94
N SER A 91 12.49 9.24 -1.65
CA SER A 91 11.79 7.96 -1.53
C SER A 91 12.33 7.15 -0.36
N THR A 92 11.46 6.43 0.35
CA THR A 92 11.86 5.48 1.39
C THR A 92 12.55 4.22 0.85
N LYS A 93 12.57 4.04 -0.48
CA LYS A 93 13.31 2.97 -1.18
C LYS A 93 14.12 3.55 -2.32
N GLU A 94 15.24 2.90 -2.61
CA GLU A 94 16.04 3.19 -3.80
C GLU A 94 15.21 3.04 -5.07
N PHE A 95 15.45 3.92 -6.03
CA PHE A 95 14.85 3.87 -7.35
C PHE A 95 15.91 4.03 -8.46
N SER A 96 15.59 3.50 -9.63
CA SER A 96 16.52 3.42 -10.76
C SER A 96 16.13 4.32 -11.93
N THR A 97 14.87 4.73 -12.02
CA THR A 97 14.36 5.52 -13.13
C THR A 97 13.34 6.56 -12.68
N VAL A 98 13.44 7.75 -13.27
CA VAL A 98 12.49 8.84 -13.10
C VAL A 98 12.08 9.38 -14.46
N GLU A 99 10.77 9.52 -14.67
CA GLU A 99 10.17 10.14 -15.85
C GLU A 99 9.21 11.23 -15.38
N ILE A 100 9.25 12.41 -16.01
CA ILE A 100 8.28 13.50 -15.73
C ILE A 100 7.45 13.74 -16.97
N TYR A 101 6.14 13.85 -16.76
CA TYR A 101 5.15 14.10 -17.79
C TYR A 101 4.36 15.38 -17.48
N SER A 102 4.06 16.17 -18.51
CA SER A 102 3.07 17.25 -18.41
C SER A 102 1.65 16.71 -18.25
N VAL A 103 0.66 17.59 -17.97
CA VAL A 103 -0.77 17.22 -17.91
C VAL A 103 -1.31 16.53 -19.17
N LEU A 104 -0.72 16.77 -20.34
CA LEU A 104 -1.09 16.12 -21.59
C LEU A 104 -0.33 14.80 -21.82
N SER A 105 0.28 14.23 -20.78
CA SER A 105 1.09 13.01 -20.82
C SER A 105 2.29 13.06 -21.78
N LYS A 106 2.73 14.27 -22.17
CA LYS A 106 3.99 14.45 -22.91
C LYS A 106 5.16 14.29 -21.95
N LEU A 107 6.10 13.39 -22.27
CA LEU A 107 7.36 13.20 -21.54
C LEU A 107 8.22 14.46 -21.69
N VAL A 108 8.61 15.07 -20.56
CA VAL A 108 9.45 16.28 -20.51
C VAL A 108 10.81 16.05 -19.85
N TYR A 109 10.95 14.99 -19.06
CA TYR A 109 12.23 14.63 -18.43
C TYR A 109 12.33 13.12 -18.26
N LYS A 110 13.52 12.57 -18.44
CA LYS A 110 13.82 11.16 -18.17
C LYS A 110 15.26 10.99 -17.69
N SER A 111 15.45 10.26 -16.60
CA SER A 111 16.77 9.98 -16.05
C SER A 111 16.88 8.56 -15.50
N LYS A 112 18.08 7.98 -15.64
CA LYS A 112 18.50 6.78 -14.91
C LYS A 112 19.25 7.23 -13.66
N VAL A 113 18.95 6.58 -12.55
CA VAL A 113 19.47 6.88 -11.22
C VAL A 113 20.21 5.64 -10.72
N ASN A 114 21.41 5.82 -10.17
CA ASN A 114 22.21 4.71 -9.66
C ASN A 114 21.70 4.26 -8.29
N HIS A 115 20.48 3.72 -8.23
CA HIS A 115 19.88 3.18 -7.01
C HIS A 115 19.96 4.14 -5.82
N SER A 116 19.47 5.37 -6.03
CA SER A 116 19.44 6.41 -4.98
C SER A 116 18.05 6.51 -4.37
N THR A 117 17.99 6.97 -3.11
CA THR A 117 16.73 7.36 -2.44
C THR A 117 16.33 8.80 -2.73
N GLN A 118 17.21 9.58 -3.38
CA GLN A 118 16.97 10.99 -3.67
C GLN A 118 17.49 11.38 -5.06
N LEU A 119 16.77 12.27 -5.73
CA LEU A 119 17.17 12.88 -7.00
C LEU A 119 16.74 14.36 -7.03
N LYS A 120 17.68 15.23 -7.37
CA LYS A 120 17.40 16.65 -7.63
C LYS A 120 17.24 16.88 -9.14
N ILE A 121 16.23 17.64 -9.53
CA ILE A 121 15.89 17.92 -10.92
C ILE A 121 15.70 19.43 -11.10
N ASN A 122 16.37 20.00 -12.08
CA ASN A 122 16.16 21.38 -12.49
C ASN A 122 14.86 21.49 -13.29
N THR A 123 13.98 22.41 -12.90
CA THR A 123 12.67 22.66 -13.53
C THR A 123 12.60 24.00 -14.26
N LYS A 124 13.67 24.79 -14.26
CA LYS A 124 13.70 26.17 -14.79
C LYS A 124 13.35 26.29 -16.27
N GLU A 125 13.59 25.24 -17.05
CA GLU A 125 13.27 25.20 -18.49
C GLU A 125 11.85 24.67 -18.77
N LEU A 126 11.12 24.24 -17.74
CA LEU A 126 9.75 23.77 -17.86
C LEU A 126 8.79 24.93 -17.64
N SER A 127 7.73 24.99 -18.45
CA SER A 127 6.69 26.00 -18.28
C SER A 127 5.89 25.78 -17.00
N ALA A 128 5.33 26.85 -16.45
CA ALA A 128 4.40 26.76 -15.34
C ALA A 128 3.23 25.82 -15.66
N GLY A 129 2.84 24.98 -14.69
CA GLY A 129 1.78 24.00 -14.87
C GLY A 129 1.87 22.80 -13.94
N ILE A 130 0.99 21.82 -14.15
CA ILE A 130 0.93 20.59 -13.37
C ILE A 130 1.72 19.49 -14.08
N TYR A 131 2.49 18.74 -13.30
CA TYR A 131 3.32 17.65 -13.78
C TYR A 131 3.09 16.39 -12.96
N SER A 132 3.36 15.24 -13.58
CA SER A 132 3.35 13.93 -12.92
C SER A 132 4.72 13.28 -13.04
N VAL A 133 5.24 12.81 -11.91
CA VAL A 133 6.47 12.01 -11.83
C VAL A 133 6.10 10.55 -11.82
N LYS A 134 6.78 9.76 -12.65
CA LYS A 134 6.72 8.29 -12.70
C LYS A 134 8.07 7.72 -12.27
N ILE A 135 8.06 6.90 -11.21
CA ILE A 135 9.27 6.26 -10.67
C ILE A 135 9.20 4.74 -10.90
N ASP A 136 10.25 4.16 -11.46
CA ASP A 136 10.39 2.72 -11.74
C ASP A 136 9.20 2.08 -12.45
N GLY A 137 8.60 2.86 -13.36
CA GLY A 137 7.46 2.41 -14.14
C GLY A 137 6.14 2.31 -13.37
N LYS A 138 6.11 2.54 -12.05
CA LYS A 138 4.99 2.16 -11.18
C LYS A 138 4.35 3.33 -10.42
N TYR A 139 5.15 4.20 -9.83
CA TYR A 139 4.64 5.18 -8.87
C TYR A 139 4.38 6.53 -9.51
N PHE A 140 3.16 7.07 -9.34
CA PHE A 140 2.77 8.38 -9.86
C PHE A 140 2.56 9.39 -8.73
N LYS A 141 3.24 10.54 -8.78
CA LYS A 141 2.97 11.67 -7.89
C LYS A 141 2.91 12.98 -8.67
N LYS A 142 1.98 13.86 -8.31
CA LYS A 142 1.79 15.16 -8.96
C LYS A 142 2.52 16.26 -8.22
N PHE A 143 3.01 17.24 -8.96
CA PHE A 143 3.56 18.50 -8.44
C PHE A 143 3.23 19.66 -9.39
N VAL A 144 3.38 20.88 -8.89
CA VAL A 144 3.09 22.13 -9.61
C VAL A 144 4.39 22.89 -9.82
N ILE A 145 4.56 23.47 -11.00
CA ILE A 145 5.60 24.46 -11.31
C ILE A 145 4.90 25.82 -11.47
N GLU A 146 5.44 26.86 -10.85
CA GLU A 146 5.01 28.26 -10.98
C GLU A 146 5.93 29.07 -11.91
#